data_AF-A0A1D9P0A2-F1
#
_entry.id   AF-A0A1D9P0A2-F1
#
_cell.length_a   1.000
_cell.length_b   1.000
_cell.length_c   1.000
_cell.angle_alpha   90.00
_cell.angle_beta   90.00
_cell.angle_gamma   90.00
#
_symmetry.space_group_name_H-M   'P 1'
#
loop_
_entity.id
_entity.type
_entity.pdbx_description
1 polymer ?
#
loop_
_entity_poly.entity_id
_entity_poly.type
_entity_poly.pdbx_seq_one_letter_code
_entity_poly.pdbx_strand_id
1 'polypeptide(L)'
;MIDSILLNSEVMPYNQGMKKKGLLLISLIFVLTGCEQAITLPDMGEIEEGVGAGAEAASEALSTAMQEAREKMEEIAESDFADSAEEESSRGILTSKEDIQLTAVDSKGTYSFIYAGETFTAIYTTDNWKIKDSYKITNYSDITMICEALSDEHQIHGLDRESYRTPDDMAFEWQQHNIAYELLPEDNDWKKHAKDVDIDPKDQGKTFFEMYEERAGN
;
A
#
# COMPACT_ATOMS: atom_id res chain seq x y z
N MET A 1 6.76 -67.45 2.89
CA MET A 1 7.03 -66.62 4.08
C MET A 1 6.83 -65.18 3.62
N ILE A 2 5.65 -64.55 3.64
CA ILE A 2 4.67 -64.38 4.72
C ILE A 2 5.38 -63.95 6.01
N ASP A 3 5.51 -62.63 6.27
CA ASP A 3 4.55 -61.88 7.09
C ASP A 3 4.84 -60.37 7.14
N SER A 4 3.75 -59.60 7.12
CA SER A 4 3.64 -58.18 7.46
C SER A 4 3.72 -57.97 8.98
N ILE A 5 4.11 -56.77 9.45
CA ILE A 5 3.73 -56.09 10.72
C ILE A 5 4.35 -54.67 10.64
N LEU A 6 3.56 -53.62 10.36
CA LEU A 6 2.75 -52.79 11.27
C LEU A 6 3.56 -51.75 12.07
N LEU A 7 3.30 -50.48 11.73
CA LEU A 7 2.94 -49.35 12.59
C LEU A 7 3.79 -49.08 13.86
N ASN A 8 4.37 -47.88 13.90
CA ASN A 8 4.21 -47.02 15.08
C ASN A 8 4.19 -45.54 14.67
N SER A 9 2.98 -44.99 14.78
CA SER A 9 2.66 -43.57 14.80
C SER A 9 3.08 -42.98 16.15
N GLU A 10 4.02 -42.03 16.16
CA GLU A 10 4.23 -41.16 17.32
C GLU A 10 3.30 -39.95 17.23
N VAL A 11 2.21 -40.04 17.99
CA VAL A 11 1.30 -38.95 18.31
C VAL A 11 1.98 -38.11 19.39
N MET A 12 2.38 -36.87 19.05
CA MET A 12 2.81 -35.89 20.04
C MET A 12 1.59 -35.19 20.66
N PRO A 13 1.53 -35.04 21.99
CA PRO A 13 0.35 -34.56 22.68
C PRO A 13 0.14 -33.05 22.58
N TYR A 14 -1.14 -32.73 22.37
CA TYR A 14 -1.89 -31.53 22.74
C TYR A 14 -1.35 -30.84 24.01
N ASN A 15 -0.88 -29.59 23.88
CA ASN A 15 -0.63 -28.74 25.04
C ASN A 15 -1.72 -27.65 25.15
N GLN A 16 -2.54 -27.82 26.18
CA GLN A 16 -3.58 -26.89 26.58
C GLN A 16 -2.98 -25.62 27.20
N GLY A 17 -3.55 -24.48 26.81
CA GLY A 17 -3.92 -23.45 27.76
C GLY A 17 -2.87 -22.39 28.03
N MET A 18 -3.23 -21.15 27.70
CA MET A 18 -3.28 -20.09 28.71
C MET A 18 -4.16 -18.95 28.21
N LYS A 19 -5.38 -18.91 28.74
CA LYS A 19 -6.24 -17.72 28.73
C LYS A 19 -5.55 -16.66 29.60
N LYS A 20 -5.16 -15.52 29.01
CA LYS A 20 -4.90 -14.30 29.77
C LYS A 20 -5.92 -13.25 29.35
N LYS A 21 -7.00 -13.20 30.12
CA LYS A 21 -7.90 -12.06 30.17
C LYS A 21 -7.13 -10.91 30.83
N GLY A 22 -6.74 -9.92 30.04
CA GLY A 22 -6.16 -8.66 30.51
C GLY A 22 -7.13 -7.53 30.22
N LEU A 23 -8.11 -7.37 31.09
CA LEU A 23 -8.98 -6.21 31.18
C LEU A 23 -8.11 -5.05 31.73
N LEU A 24 -7.88 -4.00 30.96
CA LEU A 24 -7.29 -2.77 31.49
C LEU A 24 -8.08 -1.58 30.96
N LEU A 25 -9.11 -1.24 31.73
CA LEU A 25 -9.77 0.06 31.76
C LEU A 25 -8.72 1.11 32.14
N ILE A 26 -8.45 2.08 31.28
CA ILE A 26 -7.79 3.32 31.70
C ILE A 26 -8.80 4.45 31.61
N SER A 27 -9.06 4.96 32.81
CA SER A 27 -9.95 6.03 33.19
C SER A 27 -9.68 7.32 32.43
N LEU A 28 -10.79 7.88 31.94
CA LEU A 28 -11.04 9.30 31.72
C LEU A 28 -10.49 10.15 32.89
N ILE A 29 -9.65 11.14 32.60
CA ILE A 29 -9.42 12.30 33.47
C ILE A 29 -9.47 13.55 32.59
N PHE A 30 -10.57 14.27 32.70
CA PHE A 30 -10.71 15.67 32.34
C PHE A 30 -9.85 16.51 33.29
N VAL A 31 -8.95 17.34 32.76
CA VAL A 31 -8.47 18.53 33.47
C VAL A 31 -8.86 19.74 32.64
N LEU A 32 -9.99 20.34 33.05
CA LEU A 32 -10.37 21.70 32.71
C LEU A 32 -9.67 22.64 33.69
N THR A 33 -8.83 23.52 33.17
CA THR A 33 -8.33 24.73 33.84
C THR A 33 -7.96 25.65 32.68
N GLY A 34 -8.69 26.71 32.34
CA GLY A 34 -9.19 27.77 33.20
C GLY A 34 -8.33 29.01 32.91
N CYS A 35 -8.76 29.83 31.96
CA CYS A 35 -8.35 31.24 31.88
C CYS A 35 -9.58 32.07 31.50
N GLU A 36 -10.00 32.79 32.52
CA GLU A 36 -11.10 33.74 32.60
C GLU A 36 -10.65 35.04 31.95
N GLN A 37 -11.30 35.44 30.86
CA GLN A 37 -11.28 36.82 30.39
C GLN A 37 -12.69 37.18 29.92
N ALA A 38 -13.30 38.05 30.73
CA ALA A 38 -14.57 38.69 30.46
C ALA A 38 -14.48 39.51 29.17
N ILE A 39 -15.30 39.16 28.20
CA ILE A 39 -15.60 40.01 27.05
C ILE A 39 -17.10 40.25 27.04
N THR A 40 -17.43 41.53 27.10
CA THR A 40 -18.75 42.13 27.00
C THR A 40 -19.50 41.65 25.76
N LEU A 41 -20.74 41.19 25.95
CA LEU A 41 -21.71 40.90 24.89
C LEU A 41 -22.23 42.20 24.25
N PRO A 42 -22.13 42.34 22.91
CA PRO A 42 -23.06 43.17 22.16
C PRO A 42 -24.23 42.32 21.64
N ASP A 43 -25.41 42.84 21.93
CA ASP A 43 -26.69 42.83 21.22
C ASP A 43 -26.93 41.81 20.08
N MET A 44 -28.09 41.15 20.18
CA MET A 44 -28.60 40.12 19.28
C MET A 44 -29.03 40.74 17.94
N GLY A 45 -28.24 40.47 16.89
CA GLY A 45 -28.66 40.57 15.50
C GLY A 45 -28.51 39.21 14.83
N GLU A 46 -29.60 38.69 14.28
CA GLU A 46 -29.66 37.50 13.43
C GLU A 46 -28.55 37.53 12.36
N ILE A 47 -27.71 36.49 12.34
CA ILE A 47 -26.89 36.15 11.18
C ILE A 47 -27.12 34.67 10.91
N GLU A 48 -27.87 34.43 9.83
CA GLU A 48 -28.08 33.13 9.21
C GLU A 48 -26.77 32.56 8.65
N GLU A 49 -26.80 31.23 8.51
CA GLU A 49 -25.90 30.31 7.82
C GLU A 49 -24.97 30.90 6.75
N GLY A 50 -23.68 30.57 6.87
CA GLY A 50 -22.68 30.90 5.86
C GLY A 50 -21.40 30.08 5.97
N VAL A 51 -21.51 28.78 6.28
CA VAL A 51 -20.38 27.83 6.25
C VAL A 51 -20.79 26.67 5.34
N GLY A 52 -20.73 26.90 4.02
CA GLY A 52 -21.05 25.88 3.01
C GLY A 52 -20.26 26.05 1.71
N ALA A 53 -19.97 27.30 1.32
CA ALA A 53 -19.42 27.59 -0.01
C ALA A 53 -17.91 27.32 -0.21
N GLY A 54 -17.14 27.05 0.87
CA GLY A 54 -15.68 26.87 0.78
C GLY A 54 -15.23 25.44 0.47
N ALA A 55 -15.95 24.44 0.96
CA ALA A 55 -15.61 23.03 0.76
C ALA A 55 -16.07 22.51 -0.61
N GLU A 56 -17.23 22.97 -1.09
CA GLU A 56 -17.73 22.59 -2.41
C GLU A 56 -16.86 23.17 -3.54
N ALA A 57 -16.43 24.44 -3.43
CA ALA A 57 -15.55 25.05 -4.43
C ALA A 57 -14.16 24.40 -4.50
N ALA A 58 -13.63 23.92 -3.37
CA ALA A 58 -12.36 23.18 -3.33
C ALA A 58 -12.50 21.76 -3.90
N SER A 59 -13.63 21.09 -3.64
CA SER A 59 -13.96 19.77 -4.19
C SER A 59 -14.20 19.82 -5.70
N GLU A 60 -14.90 20.86 -6.18
CA GLU A 60 -15.21 21.05 -7.60
C GLU A 60 -13.96 21.44 -8.40
N ALA A 61 -13.08 22.27 -7.83
CA ALA A 61 -11.78 22.59 -8.43
C ALA A 61 -10.85 21.35 -8.50
N LEU A 62 -10.86 20.50 -7.47
CA LEU A 62 -10.10 19.25 -7.46
C LEU A 62 -10.66 18.26 -8.50
N SER A 63 -11.98 18.11 -8.58
CA SER A 63 -12.67 17.26 -9.56
C SER A 63 -12.38 17.69 -11.01
N THR A 64 -12.41 19.01 -11.28
CA THR A 64 -12.11 19.56 -12.61
C THR A 64 -10.65 19.33 -13.00
N ALA A 65 -9.71 19.61 -12.09
CA ALA A 65 -8.29 19.35 -12.33
C ALA A 65 -7.99 17.85 -12.53
N MET A 66 -8.73 16.97 -11.84
CA MET A 66 -8.61 15.52 -11.99
C MET A 66 -9.16 15.01 -13.32
N GLN A 67 -10.25 15.58 -13.81
CA GLN A 67 -10.82 15.22 -15.11
C GLN A 67 -9.91 15.65 -16.27
N GLU A 68 -9.32 16.85 -16.18
CA GLU A 68 -8.31 17.32 -17.14
C GLU A 68 -7.04 16.46 -17.14
N ALA A 69 -6.60 15.96 -15.97
CA ALA A 69 -5.46 15.04 -15.88
C ALA A 69 -5.75 13.68 -16.52
N ARG A 70 -6.99 13.17 -16.38
CA ARG A 70 -7.44 11.90 -16.98
C ARG A 70 -7.46 11.95 -18.51
N GLU A 71 -8.05 13.01 -19.08
CA GLU A 71 -8.11 13.19 -20.53
C GLU A 71 -6.71 13.33 -21.14
N LYS A 72 -5.81 14.02 -20.44
CA LYS A 72 -4.41 14.17 -20.87
C LYS A 72 -3.61 12.87 -20.80
N MET A 73 -3.92 11.99 -19.86
CA MET A 73 -3.28 10.67 -19.74
C MET A 73 -3.73 9.71 -20.84
N GLU A 74 -4.99 9.85 -21.31
CA GLU A 74 -5.54 9.07 -22.42
C GLU A 74 -4.97 9.53 -23.78
N GLU A 75 -4.69 10.84 -23.95
CA GLU A 75 -4.05 11.39 -25.16
C GLU A 75 -2.57 10.95 -25.31
N ILE A 76 -1.85 10.78 -24.20
CA ILE A 76 -0.44 10.33 -24.22
C ILE A 76 -0.32 8.84 -24.62
N ALA A 77 -1.35 8.03 -24.34
CA ALA A 77 -1.34 6.60 -24.67
C ALA A 77 -1.46 6.31 -26.18
N GLU A 78 -1.85 7.28 -27.01
CA GLU A 78 -2.04 7.09 -28.47
C GLU A 78 -0.90 7.64 -29.33
N SER A 79 0.13 8.29 -28.77
CA SER A 79 1.12 9.06 -29.57
C SER A 79 2.53 8.46 -29.72
N ASP A 80 2.81 7.24 -29.24
CA ASP A 80 4.18 6.71 -29.24
C ASP A 80 4.53 5.89 -30.49
N PHE A 81 4.90 6.61 -31.55
CA PHE A 81 5.81 6.10 -32.58
C PHE A 81 6.78 7.21 -33.00
N ALA A 82 7.84 7.39 -32.21
CA ALA A 82 9.21 7.76 -32.59
C ALA A 82 9.89 8.71 -31.58
N ASP A 83 10.56 8.16 -30.57
CA ASP A 83 11.84 8.74 -30.12
C ASP A 83 12.75 7.68 -29.46
N SER A 84 13.85 7.36 -30.12
CA SER A 84 14.79 6.29 -29.74
C SER A 84 15.72 6.68 -28.58
N ALA A 85 15.54 7.85 -27.97
CA ALA A 85 16.31 8.33 -26.82
C ALA A 85 15.54 8.22 -25.48
N GLU A 86 14.21 8.16 -25.50
CA GLU A 86 13.40 7.96 -24.28
C GLU A 86 13.27 6.47 -23.88
N GLU A 87 13.53 5.55 -24.82
CA GLU A 87 13.50 4.10 -24.57
C GLU A 87 14.59 3.59 -23.59
N GLU A 88 15.66 4.34 -23.35
CA GLU A 88 16.64 3.94 -22.33
C GLU A 88 16.21 4.30 -20.90
N SER A 89 15.43 5.38 -20.72
CA SER A 89 14.95 5.76 -19.38
C SER A 89 13.81 4.86 -18.88
N SER A 90 13.06 4.24 -19.79
CA SER A 90 11.98 3.30 -19.43
C SER A 90 12.50 1.90 -19.09
N ARG A 91 13.70 1.53 -19.58
CA ARG A 91 14.23 0.15 -19.49
C ARG A 91 14.63 -0.31 -18.08
N GLY A 92 14.78 0.62 -17.13
CA GLY A 92 15.19 0.28 -15.76
C GLY A 92 16.67 -0.11 -15.67
N ILE A 93 17.13 -0.47 -14.47
CA ILE A 93 18.52 -0.89 -14.22
C ILE A 93 18.67 -2.41 -14.08
N LEU A 94 17.57 -3.14 -13.92
CA LEU A 94 17.57 -4.59 -13.81
C LEU A 94 17.50 -5.20 -15.21
N THR A 95 18.28 -6.26 -15.41
CA THR A 95 18.27 -7.05 -16.65
C THR A 95 17.62 -8.40 -16.46
N SER A 96 17.62 -8.91 -15.23
CA SER A 96 16.84 -10.07 -14.81
C SER A 96 16.47 -9.99 -13.32
N LYS A 97 15.52 -10.82 -12.90
CA LYS A 97 15.09 -10.94 -11.50
C LYS A 97 16.21 -11.35 -10.54
N GLU A 98 17.22 -12.06 -11.01
CA GLU A 98 18.37 -12.48 -10.21
C GLU A 98 19.26 -11.30 -9.78
N ASP A 99 19.22 -10.17 -10.51
CA ASP A 99 20.03 -8.97 -10.23
C ASP A 99 19.73 -8.37 -8.85
N ILE A 100 18.49 -8.56 -8.35
CA ILE A 100 18.07 -8.03 -7.05
C ILE A 100 18.68 -8.80 -5.87
N GLN A 101 19.28 -9.97 -6.11
CA GLN A 101 19.92 -10.80 -5.07
C GLN A 101 18.99 -11.08 -3.87
N LEU A 102 17.74 -11.47 -4.17
CA LEU A 102 16.73 -11.75 -3.15
C LEU A 102 17.22 -12.86 -2.21
N THR A 103 17.20 -12.59 -0.91
CA THR A 103 17.71 -13.49 0.12
C THR A 103 16.75 -13.54 1.31
N ALA A 104 16.40 -14.75 1.75
CA ALA A 104 15.63 -14.93 2.98
C ALA A 104 16.46 -14.54 4.21
N VAL A 105 15.90 -13.67 5.06
CA VAL A 105 16.52 -13.19 6.31
C VAL A 105 16.13 -14.08 7.49
N ASP A 106 14.91 -14.61 7.48
CA ASP A 106 14.40 -15.51 8.51
C ASP A 106 13.47 -16.58 7.92
N SER A 107 13.05 -17.52 8.76
CA SER A 107 12.09 -18.57 8.40
C SER A 107 10.62 -18.14 8.52
N LYS A 108 10.35 -16.84 8.67
CA LYS A 108 9.01 -16.27 8.93
C LYS A 108 8.48 -15.46 7.75
N GLY A 109 9.20 -15.46 6.62
CA GLY A 109 8.82 -14.72 5.43
C GLY A 109 9.45 -13.33 5.32
N THR A 110 10.49 -13.02 6.09
CA THR A 110 11.26 -11.78 5.88
C THR A 110 12.36 -12.02 4.85
N TYR A 111 12.42 -11.17 3.84
CA TYR A 111 13.41 -11.19 2.76
C TYR A 111 14.11 -9.83 2.64
N SER A 112 15.33 -9.86 2.12
CA SER A 112 16.09 -8.67 1.74
C SER A 112 16.52 -8.75 0.28
N PHE A 113 16.52 -7.63 -0.43
CA PHE A 113 17.05 -7.51 -1.79
C PHE A 113 17.83 -6.21 -1.96
N ILE A 114 18.66 -6.13 -2.99
CA ILE A 114 19.47 -4.95 -3.32
C ILE A 114 18.92 -4.33 -4.60
N TYR A 115 18.71 -3.02 -4.59
CA TYR A 115 18.32 -2.25 -5.77
C TYR A 115 19.05 -0.91 -5.75
N ALA A 116 19.66 -0.52 -6.87
CA ALA A 116 20.46 0.70 -6.99
C ALA A 116 21.54 0.88 -5.89
N GLY A 117 22.06 -0.23 -5.34
CA GLY A 117 23.03 -0.23 -4.25
C GLY A 117 22.46 -0.02 -2.84
N GLU A 118 21.13 0.13 -2.70
CA GLU A 118 20.41 0.17 -1.42
C GLU A 118 19.78 -1.19 -1.09
N THR A 119 19.70 -1.53 0.20
CA THR A 119 19.04 -2.76 0.68
C THR A 119 17.60 -2.47 1.08
N PHE A 120 16.68 -3.22 0.50
CA PHE A 120 15.24 -3.17 0.79
C PHE A 120 14.80 -4.40 1.56
N THR A 121 13.64 -4.29 2.24
CA THR A 121 13.04 -5.39 2.98
C THR A 121 11.66 -5.72 2.41
N ALA A 122 11.46 -6.99 2.07
CA ALA A 122 10.15 -7.54 1.72
C ALA A 122 9.67 -8.47 2.83
N ILE A 123 8.39 -8.39 3.18
CA ILE A 123 7.76 -9.19 4.23
C ILE A 123 6.58 -9.91 3.59
N TYR A 124 6.70 -11.23 3.52
CA TYR A 124 5.64 -12.12 3.12
C TYR A 124 4.72 -12.43 4.30
N THR A 125 3.42 -12.41 4.04
CA THR A 125 2.44 -13.17 4.81
C THR A 125 1.66 -14.05 3.83
N THR A 126 0.90 -15.03 4.33
CA THR A 126 0.10 -15.94 3.50
C THR A 126 -0.76 -15.24 2.45
N ASP A 127 -1.21 -14.01 2.73
CA ASP A 127 -2.16 -13.30 1.88
C ASP A 127 -1.54 -12.13 1.09
N ASN A 128 -0.35 -11.64 1.46
CA ASN A 128 0.19 -10.39 0.91
C ASN A 128 1.73 -10.29 0.97
N TRP A 129 2.27 -9.42 0.14
CA TRP A 129 3.66 -8.96 0.20
C TRP A 129 3.71 -7.49 0.61
N LYS A 130 4.49 -7.17 1.64
CA LYS A 130 4.80 -5.79 2.00
C LYS A 130 6.25 -5.46 1.69
N ILE A 131 6.49 -4.38 0.94
CA ILE A 131 7.85 -3.90 0.64
C ILE A 131 8.05 -2.54 1.31
N LYS A 132 9.08 -2.44 2.14
CA LYS A 132 9.38 -1.21 2.89
C LYS A 132 10.14 -0.20 2.05
N ASP A 133 9.81 1.07 2.23
CA ASP A 133 10.41 2.21 1.53
C ASP A 133 10.36 2.04 -0.02
N SER A 134 9.33 1.36 -0.49
CA SER A 134 9.12 0.95 -1.88
C SER A 134 8.94 2.14 -2.84
N TYR A 135 8.54 3.31 -2.32
CA TYR A 135 8.40 4.55 -3.07
C TYR A 135 9.71 5.02 -3.75
N LYS A 136 10.86 4.54 -3.30
CA LYS A 136 12.16 4.84 -3.91
C LYS A 136 12.41 4.11 -5.23
N ILE A 137 11.60 3.09 -5.53
CA ILE A 137 11.70 2.28 -6.75
C ILE A 137 10.50 2.65 -7.61
N THR A 138 10.74 3.39 -8.69
CA THR A 138 9.67 3.99 -9.52
C THR A 138 9.62 3.47 -10.95
N ASN A 139 10.68 2.81 -11.41
CA ASN A 139 10.72 2.24 -12.75
C ASN A 139 9.83 0.98 -12.82
N TYR A 140 8.80 1.01 -13.67
CA TYR A 140 7.82 -0.08 -13.76
C TYR A 140 8.44 -1.41 -14.18
N SER A 141 9.35 -1.41 -15.15
CA SER A 141 10.04 -2.63 -15.61
C SER A 141 10.83 -3.30 -14.47
N ASP A 142 11.56 -2.50 -13.69
CA ASP A 142 12.29 -2.99 -12.53
C ASP A 142 11.36 -3.51 -11.43
N ILE A 143 10.25 -2.79 -11.17
CA ILE A 143 9.23 -3.23 -10.20
C ILE A 143 8.66 -4.60 -10.63
N THR A 144 8.32 -4.79 -11.91
CA THR A 144 7.84 -6.07 -12.43
C THR A 144 8.86 -7.18 -12.20
N MET A 145 10.15 -6.96 -12.49
CA MET A 145 11.20 -7.97 -12.22
C MET A 145 11.35 -8.28 -10.73
N ILE A 146 11.19 -7.29 -9.86
CA ILE A 146 11.17 -7.51 -8.40
C ILE A 146 9.94 -8.36 -8.03
N CYS A 147 8.76 -8.05 -8.55
CA CYS A 147 7.53 -8.82 -8.30
C CYS A 147 7.62 -10.26 -8.84
N GLU A 148 8.30 -10.49 -9.96
CA GLU A 148 8.63 -11.82 -10.47
C GLU A 148 9.47 -12.60 -9.47
N ALA A 149 10.56 -12.00 -8.95
CA ALA A 149 11.41 -12.65 -7.94
C ALA A 149 10.64 -13.01 -6.65
N LEU A 150 9.75 -12.12 -6.20
CA LEU A 150 8.92 -12.35 -5.02
C LEU A 150 7.92 -13.49 -5.26
N SER A 151 7.30 -13.54 -6.44
CA SER A 151 6.33 -14.57 -6.81
C SER A 151 6.96 -15.96 -6.96
N ASP A 152 8.23 -16.03 -7.38
CA ASP A 152 8.98 -17.29 -7.43
C ASP A 152 9.22 -17.89 -6.04
N GLU A 153 9.42 -17.06 -5.02
CA GLU A 153 9.55 -17.49 -3.62
C GLU A 153 8.18 -17.87 -3.04
N HIS A 154 7.22 -16.94 -3.10
CA HIS A 154 5.87 -17.15 -2.61
C HIS A 154 4.82 -16.45 -3.47
N GLN A 155 3.92 -17.24 -4.04
CA GLN A 155 2.75 -16.74 -4.74
C GLN A 155 1.70 -16.23 -3.73
N ILE A 156 1.04 -15.13 -4.08
CA ILE A 156 -0.11 -14.60 -3.35
C ILE A 156 -1.36 -14.71 -4.22
N HIS A 157 -2.51 -14.91 -3.58
CA HIS A 157 -3.77 -15.08 -4.29
C HIS A 157 -4.31 -13.78 -4.87
N GLY A 158 -5.06 -13.89 -5.96
CA GLY A 158 -5.86 -12.79 -6.49
C GLY A 158 -7.08 -12.48 -5.61
N LEU A 159 -7.82 -11.45 -6.01
CA LEU A 159 -9.06 -11.01 -5.36
C LEU A 159 -10.10 -12.14 -5.24
N ASP A 160 -10.14 -13.03 -6.24
CA ASP A 160 -11.05 -14.20 -6.28
C ASP A 160 -10.66 -15.32 -5.29
N ARG A 161 -9.45 -15.25 -4.72
CA ARG A 161 -8.85 -16.29 -3.86
C ARG A 161 -8.68 -17.66 -4.50
N GLU A 162 -8.79 -17.74 -5.82
CA GLU A 162 -8.64 -18.96 -6.62
C GLU A 162 -7.44 -18.85 -7.56
N SER A 163 -7.29 -17.69 -8.22
CA SER A 163 -6.13 -17.36 -9.04
C SER A 163 -4.96 -16.85 -8.18
N TYR A 164 -3.77 -16.83 -8.78
CA TYR A 164 -2.60 -16.17 -8.21
C TYR A 164 -2.38 -14.82 -8.91
N ARG A 165 -1.86 -13.84 -8.18
CA ARG A 165 -1.48 -12.54 -8.74
C ARG A 165 -0.36 -12.74 -9.75
N THR A 166 -0.45 -12.01 -10.87
CA THR A 166 0.67 -11.93 -11.81
C THR A 166 1.71 -10.89 -11.32
N PRO A 167 2.95 -10.94 -11.81
CA PRO A 167 3.93 -9.90 -11.51
C PRO A 167 3.48 -8.50 -11.96
N ASP A 168 2.85 -8.38 -13.13
CA ASP A 168 2.35 -7.11 -13.65
C ASP A 168 1.23 -6.52 -12.77
N ASP A 169 0.34 -7.38 -12.31
CA ASP A 169 -0.71 -7.09 -11.34
C ASP A 169 -0.15 -6.46 -10.05
N MET A 170 0.92 -7.06 -9.52
CA MET A 170 1.63 -6.61 -8.32
C MET A 170 2.36 -5.28 -8.58
N ALA A 171 3.01 -5.17 -9.74
CA ALA A 171 3.75 -3.98 -10.15
C ALA A 171 2.83 -2.78 -10.38
N PHE A 172 1.64 -3.01 -10.95
CA PHE A 172 0.61 -2.00 -11.13
C PHE A 172 0.20 -1.40 -9.79
N GLU A 173 -0.12 -2.25 -8.80
CA GLU A 173 -0.50 -1.81 -7.46
C GLU A 173 0.61 -1.01 -6.77
N TRP A 174 1.87 -1.46 -6.89
CA TRP A 174 3.03 -0.70 -6.42
C TRP A 174 3.11 0.67 -7.08
N GLN A 175 2.94 0.75 -8.40
CA GLN A 175 2.96 2.03 -9.11
C GLN A 175 1.85 2.98 -8.60
N GLN A 176 0.66 2.46 -8.31
CA GLN A 176 -0.41 3.27 -7.72
C GLN A 176 -0.03 3.78 -6.32
N HIS A 177 0.66 2.99 -5.50
CA HIS A 177 1.23 3.45 -4.22
C HIS A 177 2.28 4.55 -4.40
N ASN A 178 3.15 4.44 -5.42
CA ASN A 178 4.14 5.49 -5.72
C ASN A 178 3.46 6.79 -6.15
N ILE A 179 2.41 6.70 -6.99
CA ILE A 179 1.59 7.86 -7.38
C ILE A 179 0.94 8.49 -6.14
N ALA A 180 0.41 7.68 -5.23
CA ALA A 180 -0.16 8.16 -3.97
C ALA A 180 0.88 8.92 -3.14
N TYR A 181 2.09 8.36 -3.01
CA TYR A 181 3.17 9.01 -2.28
C TYR A 181 3.56 10.37 -2.88
N GLU A 182 3.64 10.48 -4.21
CA GLU A 182 4.01 11.71 -4.89
C GLU A 182 2.93 12.79 -4.78
N LEU A 183 1.66 12.42 -4.99
CA LEU A 183 0.57 13.39 -5.11
C LEU A 183 -0.03 13.86 -3.78
N LEU A 184 0.05 13.04 -2.73
CA LEU A 184 -0.56 13.39 -1.44
C LEU A 184 0.26 14.48 -0.72
N PRO A 185 -0.42 15.40 0.00
CA PRO A 185 0.24 16.37 0.88
C PRO A 185 1.09 15.70 1.99
N GLU A 186 2.16 16.37 2.43
CA GLU A 186 3.07 15.86 3.47
C GLU A 186 2.39 15.57 4.82
N ASP A 187 1.32 16.29 5.14
CA ASP A 187 0.53 16.13 6.36
C ASP A 187 -0.55 15.05 6.23
N ASN A 188 -0.77 14.49 5.04
CA ASN A 188 -1.72 13.42 4.83
C ASN A 188 -1.23 12.09 5.43
N ASP A 189 -2.02 11.48 6.31
CA ASP A 189 -1.66 10.22 6.96
C ASP A 189 -1.48 9.08 5.96
N TRP A 190 -2.21 9.08 4.85
CA TRP A 190 -2.07 8.06 3.81
C TRP A 190 -0.74 8.16 3.06
N LYS A 191 -0.15 9.36 2.91
CA LYS A 191 1.21 9.50 2.34
C LYS A 191 2.25 8.74 3.15
N LYS A 192 2.13 8.76 4.48
CA LYS A 192 3.02 8.01 5.39
C LYS A 192 2.91 6.49 5.20
N HIS A 193 1.75 6.02 4.75
CA HIS A 193 1.52 4.61 4.44
C HIS A 193 1.93 4.26 3.01
N ALA A 194 1.76 5.17 2.05
CA ALA A 194 2.13 4.98 0.65
C ALA A 194 3.63 4.77 0.41
N LYS A 195 4.48 5.15 1.38
CA LYS A 195 5.93 4.85 1.36
C LYS A 195 6.23 3.34 1.30
N ASP A 196 5.34 2.52 1.84
CA ASP A 196 5.45 1.06 1.79
C ASP A 196 4.30 0.54 0.94
N VAL A 197 4.59 -0.21 -0.11
CA VAL A 197 3.56 -0.96 -0.84
C VAL A 197 3.15 -2.15 0.01
N ASP A 198 1.84 -2.36 0.10
CA ASP A 198 1.23 -3.53 0.71
C ASP A 198 0.36 -4.18 -0.34
N ILE A 199 0.88 -5.22 -0.99
CA ILE A 199 0.27 -5.89 -2.13
C ILE A 199 -0.88 -6.77 -1.62
N ASP A 200 -2.04 -6.16 -1.40
CA ASP A 200 -3.24 -6.78 -0.83
C ASP A 200 -4.15 -7.27 -1.98
N PRO A 201 -4.59 -8.54 -1.97
CA PRO A 201 -5.55 -9.04 -2.94
C PRO A 201 -6.82 -8.18 -3.09
N LYS A 202 -7.20 -7.42 -2.06
CA LYS A 202 -8.33 -6.47 -2.10
C LYS A 202 -8.06 -5.24 -2.96
N ASP A 203 -6.81 -4.85 -3.14
CA ASP A 203 -6.40 -3.68 -3.89
C ASP A 203 -6.02 -4.03 -5.35
N GLN A 204 -6.14 -5.31 -5.72
CA GLN A 204 -5.98 -5.80 -7.09
C GLN A 204 -6.81 -5.00 -8.08
N GLY A 205 -6.11 -4.38 -9.05
CA GLY A 205 -6.72 -3.67 -10.17
C GLY A 205 -7.26 -2.30 -9.83
N LYS A 206 -7.17 -1.85 -8.56
CA LYS A 206 -7.57 -0.51 -8.17
C LYS A 206 -6.52 0.51 -8.58
N THR A 207 -6.99 1.63 -9.07
CA THR A 207 -6.19 2.85 -9.29
C THR A 207 -5.92 3.56 -7.97
N PHE A 208 -4.94 4.48 -7.99
CA PHE A 208 -4.72 5.43 -6.89
C PHE A 208 -6.01 6.13 -6.47
N PHE A 209 -6.84 6.54 -7.42
CA PHE A 209 -8.07 7.28 -7.13
C PHE A 209 -9.08 6.42 -6.37
N GLU A 210 -9.32 5.18 -6.82
CA GLU A 210 -10.22 4.26 -6.12
C GLU A 210 -9.71 3.93 -4.72
N MET A 211 -8.41 3.68 -4.57
CA MET A 211 -7.79 3.48 -3.25
C MET A 211 -7.90 4.72 -2.36
N TYR A 212 -7.81 5.92 -2.94
CA TYR A 212 -7.95 7.17 -2.21
C TYR A 212 -9.38 7.34 -1.70
N GLU A 213 -10.38 7.16 -2.55
CA GLU A 213 -11.79 7.32 -2.18
C GLU A 213 -12.17 6.38 -1.04
N GLU A 214 -11.77 5.10 -1.12
CA GLU A 214 -12.02 4.12 -0.07
C GLU A 214 -11.38 4.49 1.28
N ARG A 215 -10.19 5.13 1.25
CA ARG A 215 -9.42 5.47 2.45
C ARG A 215 -9.76 6.85 3.00
N ALA A 216 -10.19 7.78 2.15
CA ALA A 216 -10.63 9.12 2.52
C ALA A 216 -12.05 9.13 3.13
N GLY A 217 -12.79 8.01 3.04
CA GLY A 217 -14.02 7.78 3.80
C GLY A 217 -15.26 8.45 3.21
N ASN A 218 -15.37 8.48 1.88
CA ASN A 218 -16.63 8.80 1.20
C ASN A 218 -17.52 7.56 1.04
#